data_AF-A0A6J0T5I9-F1
#
_entry.id   AF-A0A6J0T5I9-F1
#
_cell.length_a   1.000
_cell.length_b   1.000
_cell.length_c   1.000
_cell.angle_alpha   90.00
_cell.angle_beta   90.00
_cell.angle_gamma   90.00
#
_symmetry.space_group_name_H-M   'P 1'
#
loop_
_entity.id
_entity.type
_entity.pdbx_description
1 polymer ?
#
loop_
_entity_poly.entity_id
_entity_poly.type
_entity_poly.pdbx_seq_one_letter_code
_entity_poly.pdbx_strand_id
1 'polypeptide(L)'
;MYLAMVSAGRRRRGGGGRPWSVGWLLFLALLLLGETGTRAFVCLPCDESRCEEPKNCPGGVVLDICGCCFMCARQRNESCGGFFGLHGACDRGLRCVIRPPLSGDSLTEYEAGVCEDENWDDQLLGFEPCNENLITGCNIINGKCECDTIRTCSNPFEFPSRDTCLSALKRIEGGAITLSIRTQL
;
A
#
# COMPACT_ATOMS: atom_id res chain seq x y z
N MET A 1 23.91 49.70 -62.05
CA MET A 1 23.58 48.26 -62.08
C MET A 1 22.09 48.10 -61.86
N TYR A 2 21.41 47.63 -62.91
CA TYR A 2 20.15 46.85 -62.96
C TYR A 2 18.89 47.28 -62.17
N LEU A 3 17.96 47.89 -62.93
CA LEU A 3 16.54 47.53 -63.18
C LEU A 3 15.57 47.01 -62.08
N ALA A 4 14.43 47.73 -62.00
CA ALA A 4 13.01 47.33 -61.85
C ALA A 4 12.55 46.58 -60.57
N MET A 5 11.79 47.23 -59.67
CA MET A 5 10.31 47.40 -59.64
C MET A 5 9.50 46.09 -59.73
N VAL A 6 8.80 45.71 -58.64
CA VAL A 6 7.33 45.52 -58.61
C VAL A 6 6.78 45.93 -57.23
N SER A 7 5.73 46.72 -57.29
CA SER A 7 4.93 47.35 -56.24
C SER A 7 3.74 46.50 -55.78
N ALA A 8 3.49 46.47 -54.46
CA ALA A 8 2.16 46.46 -53.82
C ALA A 8 2.39 46.60 -52.30
N GLY A 9 1.91 47.57 -51.53
CA GLY A 9 0.68 48.33 -51.65
C GLY A 9 -0.35 47.81 -50.64
N ARG A 10 -0.27 48.21 -49.35
CA ARG A 10 -1.44 48.67 -48.57
C ARG A 10 -1.06 49.33 -47.24
N ARG A 11 -1.66 50.51 -47.06
CA ARG A 11 -1.69 51.38 -45.88
C ARG A 11 -2.55 50.81 -44.75
N ARG A 12 -2.36 51.46 -43.57
CA ARG A 12 -3.24 51.68 -42.40
C ARG A 12 -2.92 50.76 -41.22
N ARG A 13 -2.35 51.24 -40.11
CA ARG A 13 -2.78 52.27 -39.11
C ARG A 13 -4.00 51.78 -38.31
N GLY A 14 -3.78 51.60 -37.00
CA GLY A 14 -4.78 51.22 -35.97
C GLY A 14 -4.13 50.17 -35.06
N GLY A 15 -3.77 50.45 -33.81
CA GLY A 15 -4.61 51.08 -32.80
C GLY A 15 -5.60 50.03 -32.28
N GLY A 16 -5.37 49.49 -31.10
CA GLY A 16 -6.30 48.53 -30.50
C GLY A 16 -5.69 47.81 -29.31
N GLY A 17 -6.09 48.22 -28.11
CA GLY A 17 -5.69 47.59 -26.86
C GLY A 17 -5.92 46.08 -26.89
N ARG A 18 -4.97 45.36 -26.29
CA ARG A 18 -5.05 43.92 -26.04
C ARG A 18 -6.39 43.64 -25.34
N PRO A 19 -7.33 42.92 -25.97
CA PRO A 19 -8.64 42.72 -25.38
C PRO A 19 -8.50 41.77 -24.20
N TRP A 20 -8.75 42.27 -22.99
CA TRP A 20 -8.93 41.45 -21.78
C TRP A 20 -10.04 40.39 -21.97
N SER A 21 -10.86 40.52 -23.02
CA SER A 21 -11.92 39.60 -23.38
C SER A 21 -11.45 38.26 -23.95
N VAL A 22 -10.30 38.14 -24.62
CA VAL A 22 -9.86 36.83 -25.16
C VAL A 22 -9.41 35.89 -24.05
N GLY A 23 -8.71 36.43 -23.04
CA GLY A 23 -8.34 35.69 -21.84
C GLY A 23 -9.56 35.27 -21.03
N TRP A 24 -10.56 36.15 -20.91
CA TRP A 24 -11.82 35.84 -20.24
C TRP A 24 -12.63 34.77 -20.99
N LEU A 25 -12.70 34.85 -22.32
CA LEU A 25 -13.37 33.85 -23.15
C LEU A 25 -12.68 32.49 -23.08
N LEU A 26 -11.35 32.45 -23.04
CA LEU A 26 -10.58 31.22 -22.82
C LEU A 26 -10.79 30.66 -21.41
N PHE A 27 -10.87 31.51 -20.39
CA PHE A 27 -11.14 31.10 -19.01
C PHE A 27 -12.56 30.54 -18.85
N LEU A 28 -13.56 31.19 -19.48
CA LEU A 28 -14.94 30.68 -19.55
C LEU A 28 -15.02 29.37 -20.32
N ALA A 29 -14.29 29.24 -21.44
CA ALA A 29 -14.22 27.98 -22.17
C ALA A 29 -13.60 26.85 -21.34
N LEU A 30 -12.55 27.14 -20.54
CA LEU A 30 -11.94 26.18 -19.62
C LEU A 30 -12.90 25.76 -18.49
N LEU A 31 -13.67 26.71 -17.94
CA LEU A 31 -14.68 26.44 -16.91
C LEU A 31 -15.83 25.59 -17.45
N LEU A 32 -16.23 25.78 -18.71
CA LEU A 32 -17.26 24.97 -19.39
C LEU A 32 -16.78 23.56 -19.76
N LEU A 33 -15.46 23.33 -19.83
CA LEU A 33 -14.85 22.01 -20.06
C LEU A 33 -14.48 21.28 -18.76
N GLY A 34 -14.66 21.94 -17.60
CA GLY A 34 -14.18 21.48 -16.29
C GLY A 34 -15.12 20.54 -15.52
N GLU A 35 -16.21 20.05 -16.11
CA GLU A 35 -17.09 19.06 -15.47
C GLU A 35 -16.77 17.63 -15.91
N THR A 36 -15.54 17.19 -15.69
CA THR A 36 -15.31 15.76 -15.50
C THR A 36 -15.74 15.42 -14.09
N GLY A 37 -17.04 15.25 -13.88
CA GLY A 37 -17.57 14.76 -12.61
C GLY A 37 -16.95 13.41 -12.31
N THR A 38 -16.09 13.34 -11.30
CA THR A 38 -15.66 12.09 -10.70
C THR A 38 -16.89 11.45 -10.08
N ARG A 39 -17.52 10.53 -10.80
CA ARG A 39 -18.58 9.70 -10.23
C ARG A 39 -17.93 8.76 -9.23
N ALA A 40 -17.92 9.15 -7.95
CA ALA A 40 -17.67 8.22 -6.87
C ALA A 40 -18.82 7.21 -6.87
N PHE A 41 -18.50 5.93 -7.06
CA PHE A 41 -19.48 4.87 -6.85
C PHE A 41 -19.75 4.78 -5.35
N VAL A 42 -20.92 5.26 -4.93
CA VAL A 42 -21.41 5.15 -3.55
C VAL A 42 -22.60 4.21 -3.56
N CYS A 43 -22.59 3.23 -2.67
CA CYS A 43 -23.71 2.31 -2.50
C CYS A 43 -24.95 3.06 -2.00
N LEU A 44 -26.10 2.82 -2.65
CA LEU A 44 -27.39 3.32 -2.18
C LEU A 44 -27.85 2.49 -0.97
N PRO A 45 -28.77 3.03 -0.14
CA PRO A 45 -29.45 2.23 0.88
C PRO A 45 -30.03 0.96 0.26
N CYS A 46 -29.77 -0.18 0.90
CA CYS A 46 -30.20 -1.48 0.39
C CYS A 46 -31.73 -1.58 0.38
N ASP A 47 -32.26 -2.02 -0.75
CA ASP A 47 -33.67 -2.35 -0.93
C ASP A 47 -33.76 -3.74 -1.56
N GLU A 48 -33.92 -4.74 -0.68
CA GLU A 48 -33.93 -6.17 -1.06
C GLU A 48 -35.06 -6.51 -2.05
N SER A 49 -36.15 -5.73 -2.08
CA SER A 49 -37.27 -5.96 -3.00
C SER A 49 -36.90 -5.75 -4.46
N ARG A 50 -35.79 -5.05 -4.72
CA ARG A 50 -35.27 -4.77 -6.07
C ARG A 50 -34.21 -5.78 -6.51
N CYS A 51 -33.87 -6.73 -5.66
CA CYS A 51 -32.89 -7.77 -5.98
C CYS A 51 -33.50 -8.85 -6.86
N GLU A 52 -32.72 -9.28 -7.86
CA GLU A 52 -33.05 -10.48 -8.64
C GLU A 52 -32.57 -11.72 -7.87
N GLU A 53 -33.41 -12.74 -7.76
CA GLU A 53 -33.02 -13.99 -7.11
C GLU A 53 -32.09 -14.81 -8.05
N PRO A 54 -30.88 -15.17 -7.60
CA PRO A 54 -29.96 -15.94 -8.43
C PRO A 54 -30.47 -17.38 -8.61
N LYS A 55 -30.61 -17.81 -9.87
CA LYS A 55 -31.07 -19.16 -10.24
C LYS A 55 -29.96 -19.93 -10.96
N ASN A 56 -29.83 -21.22 -10.66
CA ASN A 56 -28.86 -22.14 -11.28
C ASN A 56 -27.40 -21.65 -11.20
N CYS A 57 -26.94 -21.21 -10.02
CA CYS A 57 -25.53 -20.88 -9.84
C CYS A 57 -24.65 -22.13 -9.99
N PRO A 58 -23.51 -22.04 -10.70
CA PRO A 58 -22.56 -23.15 -10.82
C PRO A 58 -21.94 -23.56 -9.49
N GLY A 59 -22.00 -22.68 -8.49
CA GLY A 59 -21.59 -22.95 -7.12
C GLY A 59 -22.42 -22.15 -6.11
N GLY A 60 -21.75 -21.50 -5.16
CA GLY A 60 -22.38 -20.73 -4.10
C GLY A 60 -23.01 -19.41 -4.53
N VAL A 61 -23.62 -18.75 -3.56
CA VAL A 61 -24.13 -17.38 -3.68
C VAL A 61 -23.34 -16.47 -2.73
N VAL A 62 -23.03 -15.27 -3.21
CA VAL A 62 -22.30 -14.22 -2.51
C VAL A 62 -23.09 -12.93 -2.59
N LEU A 63 -22.77 -11.98 -1.71
CA LEU A 63 -23.36 -10.65 -1.81
C LEU A 63 -22.71 -9.87 -2.96
N ASP A 64 -23.46 -8.93 -3.50
CA ASP A 64 -22.95 -7.95 -4.44
C ASP A 64 -21.87 -7.05 -3.79
N ILE A 65 -21.24 -6.26 -4.63
CA ILE A 65 -20.28 -5.20 -4.30
C ILE A 65 -20.71 -4.25 -3.18
N CYS A 66 -22.03 -4.05 -3.01
CA CYS A 66 -22.60 -3.15 -2.01
C CYS A 66 -23.13 -3.89 -0.77
N GLY A 67 -23.02 -5.22 -0.73
CA GLY A 67 -23.52 -6.03 0.36
C GLY A 67 -25.04 -6.17 0.42
N CYS A 68 -25.77 -5.90 -0.69
CA CYS A 68 -27.23 -5.87 -0.69
C CYS A 68 -27.86 -7.12 -1.31
N CYS A 69 -27.66 -7.34 -2.61
CA CYS A 69 -28.30 -8.43 -3.33
C CYS A 69 -27.41 -9.69 -3.35
N PHE A 70 -28.03 -10.87 -3.37
CA PHE A 70 -27.33 -12.12 -3.62
C PHE A 70 -27.08 -12.33 -5.11
N MET A 71 -25.87 -12.74 -5.47
CA MET A 71 -25.44 -13.07 -6.82
C MET A 71 -24.68 -14.39 -6.84
N CYS A 72 -24.54 -15.01 -8.01
CA CYS A 72 -23.72 -16.22 -8.14
C CYS A 72 -22.24 -15.89 -7.90
N ALA A 73 -21.58 -16.76 -7.14
CA ALA A 73 -20.17 -16.64 -6.86
C ALA A 73 -19.31 -17.03 -8.07
N ARG A 74 -18.20 -16.31 -8.25
CA ARG A 74 -17.24 -16.57 -9.32
C ARG A 74 -16.49 -17.87 -9.06
N GLN A 75 -16.39 -18.68 -10.11
CA GLN A 75 -15.77 -20.00 -10.07
C GLN A 75 -14.26 -19.89 -10.33
N ARG A 76 -13.56 -21.00 -10.14
CA ARG A 76 -12.13 -21.11 -10.41
C ARG A 76 -11.78 -20.60 -11.81
N ASN A 77 -10.71 -19.83 -11.91
CA ASN A 77 -10.20 -19.23 -13.13
C ASN A 77 -11.13 -18.19 -13.79
N GLU A 78 -12.18 -17.75 -13.10
CA GLU A 78 -13.00 -16.61 -13.53
C GLU A 78 -12.40 -15.29 -13.02
N SER A 79 -12.73 -14.20 -13.73
CA SER A 79 -12.33 -12.86 -13.30
C SER A 79 -13.09 -12.42 -12.06
N CYS A 80 -12.41 -11.72 -11.16
CA CYS A 80 -12.95 -11.25 -9.88
C CYS A 80 -12.37 -9.87 -9.52
N GLY A 81 -13.00 -9.16 -8.59
CA GLY A 81 -12.53 -7.83 -8.18
C GLY A 81 -12.64 -6.77 -9.30
N GLY A 82 -11.52 -6.14 -9.64
CA GLY A 82 -11.47 -5.02 -10.59
C GLY A 82 -12.10 -3.74 -10.03
N PHE A 83 -12.31 -2.73 -10.88
CA PHE A 83 -12.82 -1.42 -10.49
C PHE A 83 -14.05 -1.51 -9.57
N PHE A 84 -13.88 -1.12 -8.30
CA PHE A 84 -14.83 -1.27 -7.18
C PHE A 84 -15.30 -2.69 -6.83
N GLY A 85 -14.91 -3.75 -7.57
CA GLY A 85 -15.45 -5.10 -7.39
C GLY A 85 -16.46 -5.53 -8.46
N LEU A 86 -16.51 -4.83 -9.60
CA LEU A 86 -17.44 -5.11 -10.71
C LEU A 86 -17.32 -6.53 -11.30
N HIS A 87 -16.16 -7.18 -11.18
CA HIS A 87 -16.00 -8.55 -11.63
C HIS A 87 -16.57 -9.56 -10.63
N GLY A 88 -17.06 -9.14 -9.46
CA GLY A 88 -17.71 -9.98 -8.48
C GLY A 88 -16.76 -10.70 -7.53
N ALA A 89 -17.34 -11.44 -6.59
CA ALA A 89 -16.63 -12.18 -5.55
C ALA A 89 -16.53 -13.67 -5.88
N CYS A 90 -15.43 -14.29 -5.46
CA CYS A 90 -15.17 -15.72 -5.65
C CYS A 90 -16.03 -16.59 -4.72
N ASP A 91 -16.21 -17.85 -5.14
CA ASP A 91 -16.91 -18.87 -4.36
C ASP A 91 -16.12 -19.33 -3.13
N ARG A 92 -16.78 -20.09 -2.25
CA ARG A 92 -16.18 -20.63 -1.03
C ARG A 92 -14.96 -21.48 -1.37
N GLY A 93 -13.84 -21.19 -0.71
CA GLY A 93 -12.55 -21.87 -0.93
C GLY A 93 -11.71 -21.29 -2.07
N LEU A 94 -12.17 -20.20 -2.69
CA LEU A 94 -11.42 -19.46 -3.71
C LEU A 94 -11.13 -18.04 -3.22
N ARG A 95 -9.94 -17.53 -3.53
CA ARG A 95 -9.53 -16.14 -3.33
C ARG A 95 -9.36 -15.41 -4.65
N CYS A 96 -9.65 -14.11 -4.63
CA CYS A 96 -9.39 -13.25 -5.77
C CYS A 96 -7.91 -12.83 -5.80
N VAL A 97 -7.13 -13.38 -6.73
CA VAL A 97 -5.71 -13.07 -6.88
C VAL A 97 -5.51 -12.02 -7.95
N ILE A 98 -5.08 -10.82 -7.54
CA ILE A 98 -4.71 -9.71 -8.43
C ILE A 98 -3.21 -9.76 -8.67
N ARG A 99 -2.79 -9.91 -9.92
CA ARG A 99 -1.37 -9.89 -10.31
C ARG A 99 -1.02 -8.50 -10.87
N PRO A 100 -0.03 -7.79 -10.31
CA PRO A 100 0.41 -6.52 -10.86
C PRO A 100 0.84 -6.68 -12.33
N PRO A 101 0.58 -5.70 -13.20
CA PRO A 101 1.22 -5.68 -14.50
C PRO A 101 2.75 -5.64 -14.32
N LEU A 102 3.47 -6.32 -15.21
CA LEU A 102 4.93 -6.52 -15.17
C LEU A 102 5.77 -5.21 -15.14
N SER A 103 5.11 -4.05 -15.22
CA SER A 103 5.70 -2.70 -15.24
C SER A 103 6.03 -2.12 -13.87
N GLY A 104 5.86 -2.87 -12.76
CA GLY A 104 6.25 -2.38 -11.43
C GLY A 104 5.40 -1.22 -10.90
N ASP A 105 4.22 -1.03 -11.48
CA ASP A 105 3.24 -0.04 -11.03
C ASP A 105 2.59 -0.50 -9.72
N SER A 106 2.29 0.46 -8.83
CA SER A 106 1.58 0.18 -7.57
C SER A 106 0.16 -0.29 -7.87
N LEU A 107 -0.26 -1.39 -7.24
CA LEU A 107 -1.64 -1.89 -7.32
C LEU A 107 -2.61 -0.83 -6.81
N THR A 108 -3.59 -0.47 -7.62
CA THR A 108 -4.57 0.57 -7.32
C THR A 108 -5.93 0.02 -6.91
N GLU A 109 -6.03 -1.31 -6.71
CA GLU A 109 -7.28 -2.06 -6.39
C GLU A 109 -8.29 -2.07 -7.55
N TYR A 110 -8.00 -1.37 -8.65
CA TYR A 110 -8.83 -1.32 -9.85
C TYR A 110 -8.53 -2.48 -10.81
N GLU A 111 -7.47 -3.24 -10.56
CA GLU A 111 -7.06 -4.35 -11.41
C GLU A 111 -7.98 -5.58 -11.20
N ALA A 112 -8.39 -6.21 -12.30
CA ALA A 112 -9.13 -7.46 -12.25
C ALA A 112 -8.19 -8.60 -11.84
N GLY A 113 -8.63 -9.40 -10.88
CA GLY A 113 -7.97 -10.63 -10.46
C GLY A 113 -8.59 -11.88 -11.08
N VAL A 114 -8.10 -13.03 -10.65
CA VAL A 114 -8.63 -14.35 -11.02
C VAL A 114 -8.92 -15.15 -9.75
N CYS A 115 -10.04 -15.87 -9.73
CA CYS A 115 -10.37 -16.76 -8.62
C CYS A 115 -9.47 -18.00 -8.62
N GLU A 116 -8.62 -18.11 -7.62
CA GLU A 116 -7.69 -19.21 -7.43
C GLU A 116 -7.98 -19.90 -6.11
N ASP A 117 -7.51 -21.14 -5.95
CA ASP A 117 -7.67 -21.82 -4.66
C ASP A 117 -7.06 -21.01 -3.54
N GLU A 118 -7.75 -21.00 -2.41
CA GLU A 118 -7.17 -20.69 -1.11
C GLU A 118 -6.14 -21.78 -0.76
N ASN A 119 -4.98 -21.77 -1.43
CA ASN A 119 -3.82 -22.50 -0.94
C ASN A 119 -3.27 -21.72 0.25
N TRP A 120 -3.74 -22.05 1.45
CA TRP A 120 -3.30 -21.44 2.71
C TRP A 120 -1.79 -21.61 2.97
N ASP A 121 -1.10 -22.41 2.15
CA ASP A 121 0.34 -22.63 2.23
C ASP A 121 1.18 -21.50 1.59
N ASP A 122 0.63 -20.70 0.67
CA ASP A 122 1.48 -19.82 -0.17
C ASP A 122 1.50 -18.33 0.21
N GLN A 123 0.60 -17.86 1.08
CA GLN A 123 0.75 -16.51 1.67
C GLN A 123 1.75 -16.50 2.84
N LEU A 124 2.27 -17.68 3.23
CA LEU A 124 3.31 -17.87 4.23
C LEU A 124 4.72 -18.04 3.63
N LEU A 125 4.88 -17.90 2.30
CA LEU A 125 6.18 -18.01 1.61
C LEU A 125 7.06 -16.74 1.73
N GLY A 126 7.15 -16.20 2.94
CA GLY A 126 8.05 -15.08 3.27
C GLY A 126 8.45 -15.00 4.75
N PHE A 127 7.80 -15.78 5.61
CA PHE A 127 8.21 -15.95 7.00
C PHE A 127 8.30 -17.44 7.27
N GLU A 128 9.48 -18.02 7.07
CA GLU A 128 9.81 -19.25 7.78
C GLU A 128 9.62 -18.97 9.27
N PRO A 129 8.72 -19.69 9.99
CA PRO A 129 8.63 -19.54 11.43
C PRO A 129 10.00 -19.89 11.99
N CYS A 130 10.68 -18.91 12.58
CA CYS A 130 11.95 -19.16 13.22
C CYS A 130 11.73 -20.14 14.38
N ASN A 131 12.58 -21.16 14.47
CA ASN A 131 12.45 -22.17 15.53
C ASN A 131 12.77 -21.52 16.88
N GLU A 132 11.75 -21.01 17.57
CA GLU A 132 11.86 -20.36 18.86
C GLU A 132 12.54 -21.30 19.86
N ASN A 133 13.73 -20.90 20.32
CA ASN A 133 14.44 -21.65 21.35
C ASN A 133 14.30 -20.93 22.69
N LEU A 134 14.27 -21.69 23.79
CA LEU A 134 14.46 -21.12 25.12
C LEU A 134 15.94 -20.71 25.23
N ILE A 135 16.20 -19.41 25.12
CA ILE A 135 17.53 -18.85 25.29
C ILE A 135 17.61 -18.25 26.70
N THR A 136 18.63 -18.66 27.45
CA THR A 136 18.92 -18.12 28.78
C THR A 136 20.21 -17.33 28.73
N GLY A 137 20.22 -16.15 29.33
CA GLY A 137 21.43 -15.35 29.45
C GLY A 137 21.22 -14.16 30.37
N CYS A 138 22.24 -13.30 30.44
CA CYS A 138 22.27 -12.16 31.34
C CYS A 138 22.74 -10.90 30.63
N ASN A 139 22.25 -9.76 31.09
CA ASN A 139 22.69 -8.42 30.69
C ASN A 139 23.05 -7.58 31.92
N ILE A 140 23.91 -6.58 31.74
CA ILE A 140 24.19 -5.60 32.79
C ILE A 140 23.20 -4.44 32.65
N ILE A 141 22.27 -4.35 33.60
CA ILE A 141 21.25 -3.30 33.65
C ILE A 141 21.43 -2.54 34.95
N ASN A 142 21.64 -1.22 34.87
CA ASN A 142 21.84 -0.34 36.04
C ASN A 142 22.97 -0.80 36.98
N GLY A 143 24.09 -1.29 36.42
CA GLY A 143 25.21 -1.79 37.22
C GLY A 143 24.93 -3.09 37.95
N LYS A 144 23.91 -3.85 37.54
CA LYS A 144 23.56 -5.15 38.10
C LYS A 144 23.39 -6.18 36.98
N CYS A 145 23.80 -7.41 37.24
CA CYS A 145 23.53 -8.52 36.33
C CYS A 145 22.09 -9.00 36.50
N GLU A 146 21.29 -8.82 35.45
CA GLU A 146 19.93 -9.36 35.36
C GLU A 146 19.92 -10.50 34.33
N CYS A 147 19.42 -11.66 34.75
CA CYS A 147 19.41 -12.87 33.96
C CYS A 147 17.97 -13.34 33.78
N ASP A 148 17.63 -13.73 32.56
CA ASP A 148 16.28 -14.20 32.23
C ASP A 148 16.35 -15.33 31.20
N THR A 149 15.23 -16.04 31.05
CA THR A 149 15.04 -17.07 30.04
C THR A 149 13.85 -16.67 29.18
N ILE A 150 14.10 -16.32 27.93
CA ILE A 150 13.05 -15.89 27.01
C ILE A 150 12.94 -16.82 25.82
N ARG A 151 11.75 -16.88 25.23
CA ARG A 151 11.50 -17.59 23.96
C ARG A 151 11.72 -16.60 22.83
N THR A 152 12.78 -16.79 22.07
CA THR A 152 13.19 -15.86 21.02
C THR A 152 13.97 -16.63 19.95
N CYS A 153 14.03 -16.07 18.76
CA CYS A 153 14.76 -16.64 17.63
C CYS A 153 16.20 -16.13 17.53
N SER A 154 16.49 -15.00 18.18
CA SER A 154 17.83 -14.44 18.28
C SER A 154 18.17 -14.20 19.74
N ASN A 155 19.41 -14.49 20.13
CA ASN A 155 19.89 -14.30 21.50
C ASN A 155 20.09 -12.80 21.80
N PRO A 156 19.31 -12.19 22.71
CA PRO A 156 19.48 -10.78 23.09
C PRO A 156 20.40 -10.60 24.30
N PHE A 157 20.96 -11.69 24.85
CA PHE A 157 21.81 -11.63 26.02
C PHE A 157 23.28 -11.48 25.63
N GLU A 158 23.94 -10.50 26.24
CA GLU A 158 25.36 -10.20 26.07
C GLU A 158 26.23 -11.24 26.78
N PHE A 159 25.76 -11.79 27.90
CA PHE A 159 26.48 -12.80 28.69
C PHE A 159 25.72 -14.13 28.74
N PRO A 160 26.39 -15.27 28.54
CA PRO A 160 25.75 -16.59 28.58
C PRO A 160 25.45 -17.07 30.00
N SER A 161 26.08 -16.50 31.03
CA SER A 161 25.91 -16.92 32.42
C SER A 161 26.05 -15.77 33.41
N ARG A 162 25.52 -15.97 34.61
CA ARG A 162 25.60 -14.98 35.68
C ARG A 162 27.06 -14.68 36.09
N ASP A 163 27.91 -15.70 36.14
CA ASP A 163 29.31 -15.55 36.56
C ASP A 163 30.13 -14.73 35.57
N THR A 164 29.87 -14.91 34.26
CA THR A 164 30.53 -14.13 33.21
C THR A 164 30.07 -12.67 33.26
N CYS A 165 28.78 -12.43 33.47
CA CYS A 165 28.25 -11.09 33.68
C CYS A 165 28.88 -10.41 34.91
N LEU A 166 28.94 -11.09 36.06
CA LEU A 166 29.52 -10.53 37.29
C LEU A 166 31.02 -10.24 37.15
N SER A 167 31.74 -11.07 36.41
CA SER A 167 33.15 -10.86 36.13
C SER A 167 33.36 -9.64 35.24
N ALA A 168 32.48 -9.41 34.26
CA ALA A 168 32.49 -8.21 33.43
C ALA A 168 32.14 -6.96 34.26
N LEU A 169 31.11 -7.03 35.11
CA LEU A 169 30.72 -5.94 36.00
C LEU A 169 31.86 -5.49 36.92
N LYS A 170 32.57 -6.44 37.55
CA LYS A 170 33.74 -6.14 38.39
C LYS A 170 34.87 -5.43 37.64
N ARG A 171 35.06 -5.73 36.35
CA ARG A 171 36.07 -5.04 35.53
C ARG A 171 35.66 -3.60 35.23
N ILE A 172 34.37 -3.36 35.02
CA ILE A 172 33.81 -2.03 34.80
C ILE A 172 33.93 -1.18 36.07
N GLU A 173 33.55 -1.74 37.23
CA GLU A 173 33.70 -1.08 38.54
C GLU A 173 35.18 -0.83 38.89
N GLY A 174 36.05 -1.82 38.68
CA GLY A 174 37.50 -1.67 38.90
C GLY A 174 38.14 -0.64 37.96
N GLY A 175 37.64 -0.53 36.73
CA GLY A 175 38.01 0.51 35.76
C GLY A 175 37.55 1.91 36.20
N ALA A 176 36.34 2.03 36.74
CA ALA A 176 35.84 3.28 37.29
C ALA A 176 36.64 3.75 38.51
N ILE A 177 37.03 2.82 39.40
CA ILE A 177 37.89 3.12 40.56
C ILE A 177 39.28 3.58 40.10
N THR A 178 39.89 2.93 39.11
CA THR A 178 41.20 3.35 38.58
C THR A 178 41.14 4.68 37.82
N LEU A 179 40.08 4.96 37.07
CA LEU A 179 39.86 6.28 36.45
C LEU A 179 39.65 7.37 37.51
N SER A 180 38.90 7.10 38.58
CA SER A 180 38.67 8.04 39.68
C SER A 180 39.95 8.36 40.46
N ILE A 181 40.89 7.42 40.58
CA ILE A 181 42.20 7.67 41.22
C ILE A 181 43.10 8.49 40.29
N ARG A 182 43.03 8.26 38.98
CA ARG A 182 43.86 8.95 37.99
C ARG A 182 43.43 10.40 37.71
N THR A 183 42.18 10.75 37.98
CA THR A 183 41.67 12.15 37.88
C THR A 183 41.88 12.97 39.15
N GLN A 184 42.34 12.35 40.26
CA GLN A 184 42.63 13.03 41.53
C GLN A 184 44.13 13.22 41.80
N LEU A 185 45.01 12.79 40.89
CA LEU A 185 46.47 12.98 40.93
C LEU A 185 46.94 13.96 39.85
#